data_AF-A0A957BP48-F1
#
_entry.id   AF-A0A957BP48-F1
#
_cell.length_a   1.000
_cell.length_b   1.000
_cell.length_c   1.000
_cell.angle_alpha   90.00
_cell.angle_beta   90.00
_cell.angle_gamma   90.00
#
_symmetry.space_group_name_H-M   'P 1'
#
loop_
_entity.id
_entity.type
_entity.pdbx_description
1 polymer ?
#
loop_
_entity_poly.entity_id
_entity_poly.type
_entity_poly.pdbx_seq_one_letter_code
_entity_poly.pdbx_strand_id
1 'polypeptide(L)'
;MYNVTGGSDPAACDETNRDSLQAHEDICKIMRIRISWLMVAFIALSMSTVYAQSEPLPKKLIKFGWDTPLPDYLLANITMMEQHPFDGINIGLHVGPKVFTHSPYPDDAFAQDRADLAATTFTRFTDNFLIMWAGTAEQDWAFANDSDWAAAEANIRNFAATAVAGGMRGIALDPEPYDFSAWWYNRDRYLGLEFEQAQALVRERGIRFMSIIQESIPDARVLLLFGPAKVRSELEARGFGLRDSPWALYGAFVEGLILGANDTSRLIDGNEWSYYYTNAQQFVDSRA
;
A
#
# COMPACT_ATOMS: atom_id res chain seq x y z
N MET A 1 53.07 -72.22 -67.71
CA MET A 1 54.09 -71.35 -68.32
C MET A 1 53.84 -69.95 -67.76
N TYR A 2 54.76 -69.47 -66.90
CA TYR A 2 54.95 -68.12 -66.30
C TYR A 2 53.71 -67.33 -65.77
N ASN A 3 53.56 -67.21 -64.43
CA ASN A 3 53.93 -66.09 -63.51
C ASN A 3 53.15 -64.77 -63.78
N VAL A 4 52.58 -64.08 -62.79
CA VAL A 4 53.30 -63.16 -61.86
C VAL A 4 52.49 -62.89 -60.58
N THR A 5 53.27 -62.68 -59.52
CA THR A 5 53.05 -62.23 -58.13
C THR A 5 52.19 -60.97 -57.94
N GLY A 6 51.37 -60.95 -56.89
CA GLY A 6 50.84 -59.73 -56.27
C GLY A 6 51.21 -59.70 -54.78
N GLY A 7 52.22 -58.91 -54.42
CA GLY A 7 52.57 -58.61 -53.03
C GLY A 7 51.64 -57.52 -52.50
N SER A 8 50.98 -57.80 -51.38
CA SER A 8 50.24 -56.80 -50.60
C SER A 8 51.21 -56.14 -49.63
N ASP A 9 51.46 -54.85 -49.85
CA ASP A 9 52.28 -53.98 -49.00
C ASP A 9 51.62 -53.78 -47.61
N PRO A 10 52.26 -54.18 -46.50
CA PRO A 10 51.68 -54.02 -45.16
C PRO A 10 51.56 -52.56 -44.72
N ALA A 11 52.21 -51.61 -45.40
CA ALA A 11 52.15 -50.19 -45.04
C ALA A 11 50.79 -49.53 -45.40
N ALA A 12 50.08 -50.05 -46.40
CA ALA A 12 48.81 -49.47 -46.86
C ALA A 12 47.63 -49.70 -45.91
N CYS A 13 47.72 -50.71 -45.01
CA CYS A 13 46.68 -51.01 -44.03
C CYS A 13 46.76 -50.14 -42.76
N ASP A 14 47.86 -49.42 -42.52
CA ASP A 14 48.06 -48.62 -41.30
C ASP A 14 47.67 -47.13 -41.50
N GLU A 15 47.87 -46.58 -42.70
CA GLU A 15 47.49 -45.20 -43.03
C GLU A 15 45.97 -45.00 -43.11
N THR A 16 45.24 -45.95 -43.71
CA THR A 16 43.77 -45.88 -43.81
C THR A 16 43.08 -45.92 -42.45
N ASN A 17 43.68 -46.62 -41.48
CA ASN A 17 43.13 -46.71 -40.12
C ASN A 17 43.39 -45.40 -39.33
N ARG A 18 44.55 -44.77 -39.50
CA ARG A 18 44.87 -43.45 -38.92
C ARG A 18 43.96 -42.34 -39.44
N ASP A 19 43.73 -42.28 -40.74
CA ASP A 19 42.86 -41.25 -41.34
C ASP A 19 41.41 -41.41 -40.89
N SER A 20 40.94 -42.65 -40.71
CA SER A 20 39.60 -42.93 -40.21
C SER A 20 39.42 -42.52 -38.73
N LEU A 21 40.45 -42.72 -37.90
CA LEU A 21 40.46 -42.32 -36.49
C LEU A 21 40.51 -40.79 -36.34
N GLN A 22 41.32 -40.11 -37.15
CA GLN A 22 41.40 -38.66 -37.15
C GLN A 22 40.08 -38.02 -37.58
N ALA A 23 39.44 -38.54 -38.64
CA ALA A 23 38.11 -38.08 -39.06
C ALA A 23 37.05 -38.32 -37.97
N HIS A 24 37.11 -39.45 -37.25
CA HIS A 24 36.18 -39.73 -36.15
C HIS A 24 36.39 -38.80 -34.94
N GLU A 25 37.64 -38.47 -34.61
CA GLU A 25 37.96 -37.48 -33.57
C GLU A 25 37.48 -36.08 -33.94
N ASP A 26 37.67 -35.67 -35.19
CA ASP A 26 37.30 -34.33 -35.64
C ASP A 26 35.78 -34.16 -35.72
N ILE A 27 35.05 -35.20 -36.12
CA ILE A 27 33.57 -35.25 -36.02
C ILE A 27 33.14 -35.16 -34.55
N CYS A 28 33.77 -35.90 -33.63
CA CYS A 28 33.46 -35.83 -32.21
C CYS A 28 33.78 -34.45 -31.59
N LYS A 29 34.87 -33.79 -32.02
CA LYS A 29 35.22 -32.42 -31.59
C LYS A 29 34.19 -31.41 -32.10
N ILE A 30 33.80 -31.48 -33.37
CA ILE A 30 32.76 -30.61 -33.95
C ILE A 30 31.41 -30.83 -33.25
N MET A 31 31.06 -32.07 -32.95
CA MET A 31 29.80 -32.41 -32.28
C MET A 31 29.80 -31.95 -30.80
N ARG A 32 30.93 -32.09 -30.09
CA ARG A 32 31.10 -31.54 -28.72
C ARG A 32 31.04 -30.02 -28.70
N ILE A 33 31.66 -29.35 -29.68
CA ILE A 33 31.59 -27.89 -29.81
C ILE A 33 30.13 -27.45 -30.07
N ARG A 34 29.42 -28.10 -31.00
CA ARG A 34 28.01 -27.77 -31.30
C ARG A 34 27.06 -28.03 -30.13
N ILE A 35 27.26 -29.10 -29.35
CA ILE A 35 26.48 -29.40 -28.15
C ILE A 35 26.77 -28.38 -27.03
N SER A 36 28.03 -27.95 -26.87
CA SER A 36 28.38 -26.88 -25.92
C SER A 36 27.78 -25.53 -26.32
N TRP A 37 27.76 -25.17 -27.60
CA TRP A 37 27.10 -23.94 -28.06
C TRP A 37 25.57 -23.98 -27.90
N LEU A 38 24.94 -25.14 -28.13
CA LEU A 38 23.51 -25.33 -27.89
C LEU A 38 23.15 -25.25 -26.40
N MET A 39 23.97 -25.80 -25.49
CA MET A 39 23.76 -25.66 -24.05
C MET A 39 23.98 -24.23 -23.54
N VAL A 40 24.98 -23.50 -24.05
CA VAL A 40 25.19 -22.08 -23.70
C VAL A 40 24.02 -21.21 -24.20
N ALA A 41 23.51 -21.47 -25.41
CA ALA A 41 22.34 -20.77 -25.93
C ALA A 41 21.06 -21.07 -25.12
N PHE A 42 20.87 -22.31 -24.64
CA PHE A 42 19.71 -22.68 -23.83
C PHE A 42 19.77 -22.09 -22.41
N ILE A 43 20.96 -22.03 -21.79
CA ILE A 43 21.17 -21.36 -20.50
C ILE A 43 20.93 -19.85 -20.63
N ALA A 44 21.42 -19.20 -21.68
CA ALA A 44 21.21 -17.78 -21.93
C ALA A 44 19.71 -17.44 -22.18
N LEU A 45 18.98 -18.32 -22.88
CA LEU A 45 17.53 -18.14 -23.08
C LEU A 45 16.73 -18.34 -21.79
N SER A 46 17.14 -19.25 -20.91
CA SER A 46 16.47 -19.51 -19.62
C SER A 46 16.72 -18.43 -18.54
N MET A 47 17.82 -17.66 -18.65
CA MET A 47 18.09 -16.55 -17.73
C MET A 47 17.37 -15.23 -18.12
N SER A 48 16.87 -15.13 -19.34
CA SER A 48 16.18 -13.92 -19.81
C SER A 48 14.73 -13.82 -19.34
N THR A 49 14.14 -14.90 -18.83
CA THR A 49 12.75 -14.95 -18.36
C THR A 49 12.57 -14.63 -16.87
N VAL A 50 13.64 -14.35 -16.10
CA VAL A 50 13.57 -14.14 -14.63
C VAL A 50 13.95 -12.71 -14.19
N TYR A 51 14.14 -11.77 -15.11
CA TYR A 51 14.31 -10.35 -14.78
C TYR A 51 13.32 -9.46 -15.54
N ALA A 52 12.03 -9.78 -15.46
CA ALA A 52 11.05 -8.71 -15.44
C ALA A 52 11.10 -8.10 -14.03
N GLN A 53 12.10 -7.24 -13.76
CA GLN A 53 11.93 -6.27 -12.69
C GLN A 53 10.69 -5.48 -13.07
N SER A 54 9.58 -5.68 -12.36
CA SER A 54 8.48 -4.74 -12.42
C SER A 54 9.09 -3.39 -12.05
N GLU A 55 9.18 -2.48 -13.01
CA GLU A 55 9.45 -1.08 -12.71
C GLU A 55 8.53 -0.71 -11.53
N PRO A 56 9.08 -0.25 -10.38
CA PRO A 56 8.25 0.09 -9.25
C PRO A 56 7.22 1.09 -9.76
N LEU A 57 5.93 0.80 -9.52
CA LEU A 57 4.85 1.70 -9.92
C LEU A 57 5.22 3.12 -9.47
N PRO A 58 5.07 4.14 -10.34
CA PRO A 58 5.43 5.50 -9.97
C PRO A 58 4.70 5.88 -8.68
N LYS A 59 5.46 6.18 -7.62
CA LYS A 59 4.89 6.56 -6.32
C LYS A 59 4.21 7.91 -6.48
N LYS A 60 2.97 8.00 -5.99
CA LYS A 60 2.18 9.22 -6.02
C LYS A 60 2.60 10.16 -4.89
N LEU A 61 2.61 11.46 -5.15
CA LEU A 61 2.85 12.49 -4.15
C LEU A 61 1.53 13.18 -3.78
N ILE A 62 1.04 12.88 -2.58
CA ILE A 62 -0.21 13.43 -2.04
C ILE A 62 0.14 14.51 -1.02
N LYS A 63 -0.40 15.72 -1.17
CA LYS A 63 -0.15 16.82 -0.22
C LYS A 63 -1.03 16.68 1.01
N PHE A 64 -0.42 16.83 2.18
CA PHE A 64 -1.09 17.01 3.48
C PHE A 64 -0.34 18.05 4.31
N GLY A 65 -1.06 18.77 5.16
CA GLY A 65 -0.51 19.79 6.04
C GLY A 65 -1.60 20.56 6.81
N TRP A 66 -1.17 21.43 7.72
CA TRP A 66 -2.06 22.28 8.53
C TRP A 66 -2.96 23.22 7.69
N ASP A 67 -2.55 23.50 6.46
CA ASP A 67 -3.28 24.27 5.45
C ASP A 67 -4.16 23.38 4.56
N THR A 68 -4.69 22.28 5.11
CA THR A 68 -5.64 21.40 4.40
C THR A 68 -6.88 22.22 4.00
N PRO A 69 -7.22 22.29 2.71
CA PRO A 69 -8.32 23.13 2.23
C PRO A 69 -9.68 22.57 2.65
N LEU A 70 -10.64 23.48 2.83
CA LEU A 70 -12.06 23.17 2.93
C LEU A 70 -12.73 23.25 1.53
N PRO A 71 -13.92 22.66 1.35
CA PRO A 71 -14.54 22.53 0.02
C PRO A 71 -14.82 23.84 -0.72
N ASP A 72 -15.25 24.89 -0.02
CA ASP A 72 -15.54 26.20 -0.61
C ASP A 72 -14.26 26.87 -1.15
N TYR A 73 -13.17 26.80 -0.38
CA TYR A 73 -11.86 27.28 -0.79
C TYR A 73 -11.33 26.47 -1.97
N LEU A 74 -11.49 25.14 -1.92
CA LEU A 74 -11.09 24.25 -2.99
C LEU A 74 -11.80 24.60 -4.30
N LEU A 75 -13.13 24.77 -4.27
CA LEU A 75 -13.94 25.16 -5.42
C LEU A 75 -13.45 26.47 -6.04
N ALA A 76 -13.13 27.47 -5.20
CA ALA A 76 -12.67 28.77 -5.65
C ALA A 76 -11.23 28.78 -6.20
N ASN A 77 -10.38 27.81 -5.80
CA ASN A 77 -8.94 27.88 -6.02
C ASN A 77 -8.32 26.67 -6.73
N ILE A 78 -9.09 25.65 -7.12
CA ILE A 78 -8.54 24.39 -7.66
C ILE A 78 -7.59 24.60 -8.85
N THR A 79 -7.92 25.49 -9.77
CA THR A 79 -7.06 25.81 -10.94
C THR A 79 -5.68 26.32 -10.54
N MET A 80 -5.59 27.10 -9.45
CA MET A 80 -4.31 27.57 -8.92
C MET A 80 -3.58 26.43 -8.21
N MET A 81 -4.30 25.65 -7.40
CA MET A 81 -3.73 24.56 -6.63
C MET A 81 -3.11 23.47 -7.52
N GLU A 82 -3.75 23.14 -8.65
CA GLU A 82 -3.26 22.15 -9.62
C GLU A 82 -2.00 22.59 -10.39
N GLN A 83 -1.51 23.82 -10.19
CA GLN A 83 -0.19 24.25 -10.69
C GLN A 83 0.96 23.62 -9.89
N HIS A 84 0.69 23.09 -8.70
CA HIS A 84 1.68 22.42 -7.87
C HIS A 84 1.88 20.94 -8.30
N PRO A 85 3.10 20.38 -8.11
CA PRO A 85 3.48 19.08 -8.67
C PRO A 85 2.98 17.89 -7.82
N PHE A 86 1.75 17.95 -7.32
CA PHE A 86 1.11 16.86 -6.58
C PHE A 86 0.21 16.05 -7.52
N ASP A 87 -0.02 14.77 -7.17
CA ASP A 87 -0.99 13.89 -7.83
C ASP A 87 -2.37 13.96 -7.17
N GLY A 88 -2.44 14.56 -5.98
CA GLY A 88 -3.67 14.80 -5.25
C GLY A 88 -3.41 15.44 -3.90
N ILE A 89 -4.49 15.70 -3.19
CA ILE A 89 -4.47 16.41 -1.91
C ILE A 89 -5.40 15.72 -0.90
N ASN A 90 -5.16 16.01 0.37
CA ASN A 90 -6.13 15.77 1.42
C ASN A 90 -7.05 16.99 1.55
N ILE A 91 -8.33 16.76 1.82
CA ILE A 91 -9.37 17.80 1.92
C ILE A 91 -10.12 17.62 3.24
N GLY A 92 -10.31 18.70 3.97
CA GLY A 92 -11.05 18.74 5.22
C GLY A 92 -12.53 19.03 4.99
N LEU A 93 -13.31 18.97 6.06
CA LEU A 93 -14.74 19.28 6.07
C LEU A 93 -15.04 20.36 7.12
N HIS A 94 -16.06 21.17 6.88
CA HIS A 94 -16.46 22.24 7.81
C HIS A 94 -16.98 21.69 9.14
N VAL A 95 -17.55 20.48 9.13
CA VAL A 95 -18.02 19.78 10.34
C VAL A 95 -16.87 19.44 11.30
N GLY A 96 -15.63 19.43 10.78
CA GLY A 96 -14.44 18.98 11.45
C GLY A 96 -14.03 17.55 11.05
N PRO A 97 -12.85 17.09 11.49
CA PRO A 97 -12.27 15.85 10.99
C PRO A 97 -12.52 14.62 11.88
N LYS A 98 -13.02 14.79 13.11
CA LYS A 98 -13.09 13.71 14.12
C LYS A 98 -14.19 12.70 13.77
N VAL A 99 -13.87 11.42 13.70
CA VAL A 99 -14.89 10.37 13.47
C VAL A 99 -15.48 9.81 14.77
N PHE A 100 -14.70 9.80 15.84
CA PHE A 100 -15.06 9.22 17.14
C PHE A 100 -15.63 10.27 18.10
N THR A 101 -16.93 10.56 17.91
CA THR A 101 -17.74 11.47 18.73
C THR A 101 -18.87 10.72 19.42
N HIS A 102 -19.41 11.24 20.53
CA HIS A 102 -20.54 10.65 21.27
C HIS A 102 -21.87 10.78 20.53
N SER A 103 -21.98 11.78 19.66
CA SER A 103 -23.16 12.00 18.81
C SER A 103 -22.71 12.18 17.37
N PRO A 104 -23.45 11.62 16.41
CA PRO A 104 -23.11 11.79 15.02
C PRO A 104 -23.33 13.25 14.60
N TYR A 105 -22.52 13.70 13.65
CA TYR A 105 -22.82 14.94 12.94
C TYR A 105 -24.15 14.77 12.18
N PRO A 106 -25.02 15.79 12.18
CA PRO A 106 -26.25 15.71 11.41
C PRO A 106 -25.92 15.72 9.91
N ASP A 107 -26.68 14.98 9.10
CA ASP A 107 -26.39 14.81 7.67
C ASP A 107 -26.38 16.15 6.90
N ASP A 108 -27.23 17.10 7.32
CA ASP A 108 -27.33 18.43 6.72
C ASP A 108 -26.07 19.29 6.96
N ALA A 109 -25.26 18.99 7.97
CA ALA A 109 -23.96 19.65 8.17
C ALA A 109 -22.97 19.36 7.03
N PHE A 110 -23.18 18.29 6.27
CA PHE A 110 -22.35 17.94 5.10
C PHE A 110 -22.91 18.50 3.79
N ALA A 111 -24.10 19.09 3.79
CA ALA A 111 -24.80 19.45 2.55
C ALA A 111 -24.03 20.45 1.69
N GLN A 112 -23.47 21.50 2.32
CA GLN A 112 -22.68 22.51 1.62
C GLN A 112 -21.35 21.93 1.12
N ASP A 113 -20.64 21.18 1.98
CA ASP A 113 -19.40 20.51 1.59
C ASP A 113 -19.59 19.58 0.40
N ARG A 114 -20.65 18.77 0.40
CA ARG A 114 -21.00 17.89 -0.72
C ARG A 114 -21.29 18.69 -2.00
N ALA A 115 -21.98 19.82 -1.90
CA ALA A 115 -22.30 20.67 -3.04
C ALA A 115 -21.04 21.30 -3.66
N ASP A 116 -20.16 21.85 -2.82
CA ASP A 116 -18.92 22.50 -3.30
C ASP A 116 -17.93 21.49 -3.87
N LEU A 117 -17.80 20.32 -3.24
CA LEU A 117 -16.99 19.22 -3.78
C LEU A 117 -17.52 18.70 -5.11
N ALA A 118 -18.85 18.53 -5.25
CA ALA A 118 -19.46 18.08 -6.50
C ALA A 118 -19.32 19.12 -7.64
N ALA A 119 -19.25 20.41 -7.30
CA ALA A 119 -19.01 21.48 -8.26
C ALA A 119 -17.53 21.64 -8.63
N THR A 120 -16.60 21.06 -7.86
CA THR A 120 -15.16 21.17 -8.09
C THR A 120 -14.74 20.23 -9.23
N THR A 121 -14.08 20.79 -10.24
CA THR A 121 -13.53 20.00 -11.36
C THR A 121 -12.01 19.86 -11.20
N PHE A 122 -11.54 18.63 -11.05
CA PHE A 122 -10.11 18.30 -11.03
C PHE A 122 -9.60 17.97 -12.44
N THR A 123 -8.43 18.47 -12.79
CA THR A 123 -7.77 18.18 -14.08
C THR A 123 -6.42 17.46 -13.93
N ARG A 124 -5.77 17.61 -12.77
CA ARG A 124 -4.47 17.02 -12.44
C ARG A 124 -4.54 16.16 -11.18
N PHE A 125 -5.23 16.63 -10.15
CA PHE A 125 -5.33 15.95 -8.87
C PHE A 125 -6.26 14.75 -8.98
N THR A 126 -5.73 13.59 -9.37
CA THR A 126 -6.50 12.34 -9.58
C THR A 126 -6.65 11.49 -8.32
N ASP A 127 -5.83 11.75 -7.29
CA ASP A 127 -5.77 10.95 -6.07
C ASP A 127 -6.04 11.81 -4.84
N ASN A 128 -7.23 12.38 -4.79
CA ASN A 128 -7.69 13.16 -3.65
C ASN A 128 -8.33 12.28 -2.57
N PHE A 129 -8.18 12.68 -1.33
CA PHE A 129 -8.70 11.97 -0.17
C PHE A 129 -9.41 12.95 0.77
N LEU A 130 -10.52 12.53 1.38
CA LEU A 130 -11.02 13.26 2.56
C LEU A 130 -10.22 12.85 3.78
N ILE A 131 -9.73 13.83 4.54
CA ILE A 131 -9.03 13.56 5.80
C ILE A 131 -10.03 13.27 6.91
N MET A 132 -9.78 12.20 7.66
CA MET A 132 -10.57 11.78 8.80
C MET A 132 -9.63 11.46 9.96
N TRP A 133 -9.87 12.11 11.10
CA TRP A 133 -9.12 11.87 12.33
C TRP A 133 -9.74 10.70 13.07
N ALA A 134 -8.99 9.60 13.11
CA ALA A 134 -9.30 8.39 13.85
C ALA A 134 -8.44 8.25 15.11
N GLY A 135 -7.38 9.04 15.27
CA GLY A 135 -6.55 8.97 16.48
C GLY A 135 -7.13 9.64 17.71
N THR A 136 -7.82 10.74 17.48
CA THR A 136 -8.46 11.56 18.52
C THR A 136 -9.94 11.22 18.62
N ALA A 137 -10.40 11.00 19.85
CA ALA A 137 -11.81 10.84 20.17
C ALA A 137 -12.27 11.97 21.12
N GLU A 138 -13.58 12.04 21.36
CA GLU A 138 -14.09 12.80 22.51
C GLU A 138 -13.70 12.12 23.83
N GLN A 139 -13.66 12.91 24.91
CA GLN A 139 -13.31 12.42 26.22
C GLN A 139 -14.21 11.24 26.62
N ASP A 140 -13.63 10.15 27.13
CA ASP A 140 -14.34 8.94 27.56
C ASP A 140 -15.07 8.14 26.45
N TRP A 141 -15.02 8.56 25.18
CA TRP A 141 -15.56 7.79 24.05
C TRP A 141 -14.94 6.39 23.99
N ALA A 142 -15.69 5.31 23.75
CA ALA A 142 -15.10 3.96 23.73
C ALA A 142 -15.64 3.04 22.63
N PHE A 143 -14.77 2.21 22.02
CA PHE A 143 -15.19 1.16 21.07
C PHE A 143 -16.14 0.12 21.69
N ALA A 144 -16.09 -0.06 23.01
CA ALA A 144 -16.94 -0.97 23.78
C ALA A 144 -18.31 -0.38 24.13
N ASN A 145 -18.50 0.92 23.93
CA ASN A 145 -19.80 1.57 24.11
C ASN A 145 -20.54 1.56 22.76
N ASP A 146 -21.69 0.88 22.72
CA ASP A 146 -22.45 0.72 21.47
C ASP A 146 -23.07 2.03 20.97
N SER A 147 -23.39 2.99 21.86
CA SER A 147 -23.89 4.30 21.45
C SER A 147 -22.79 5.12 20.78
N ASP A 148 -21.59 5.12 21.37
CA ASP A 148 -20.39 5.77 20.83
C ASP A 148 -20.02 5.18 19.46
N TRP A 149 -20.08 3.85 19.35
CA TRP A 149 -19.82 3.18 18.08
C TRP A 149 -20.89 3.48 17.03
N ALA A 150 -22.18 3.50 17.40
CA ALA A 150 -23.24 3.85 16.46
C ALA A 150 -23.10 5.28 15.91
N ALA A 151 -22.67 6.23 16.74
CA ALA A 151 -22.34 7.59 16.31
C ALA A 151 -21.17 7.59 15.31
N ALA A 152 -20.11 6.83 15.59
CA ALA A 152 -18.99 6.66 14.67
C ALA A 152 -19.43 6.04 13.33
N GLU A 153 -20.29 5.01 13.32
CA GLU A 153 -20.81 4.43 12.07
C GLU A 153 -21.52 5.46 11.20
N ALA A 154 -22.35 6.31 11.80
CA ALA A 154 -23.04 7.39 11.08
C ALA A 154 -22.05 8.44 10.54
N ASN A 155 -21.03 8.81 11.31
CA ASN A 155 -19.97 9.70 10.82
C ASN A 155 -19.19 9.07 9.65
N ILE A 156 -18.79 7.80 9.76
CA ILE A 156 -18.07 7.09 8.67
C ILE A 156 -18.90 7.10 7.38
N ARG A 157 -20.22 6.86 7.48
CA ARG A 157 -21.13 6.95 6.33
C ARG A 157 -21.16 8.34 5.73
N ASN A 158 -21.26 9.37 6.55
CA ASN A 158 -21.31 10.75 6.07
C ASN A 158 -20.01 11.19 5.40
N PHE A 159 -18.86 10.81 5.95
CA PHE A 159 -17.56 11.06 5.32
C PHE A 159 -17.43 10.28 4.00
N ALA A 160 -17.79 8.99 3.96
CA ALA A 160 -17.73 8.18 2.75
C ALA A 160 -18.66 8.72 1.65
N ALA A 161 -19.89 9.10 1.99
CA ALA A 161 -20.82 9.73 1.05
C ALA A 161 -20.30 11.09 0.54
N THR A 162 -19.63 11.87 1.40
CA THR A 162 -19.03 13.15 1.02
C THR A 162 -17.81 12.97 0.11
N ALA A 163 -17.02 11.91 0.33
CA ALA A 163 -15.92 11.53 -0.57
C ALA A 163 -16.45 11.17 -1.96
N VAL A 164 -17.57 10.43 -2.05
CA VAL A 164 -18.24 10.13 -3.32
C VAL A 164 -18.73 11.41 -4.00
N ALA A 165 -19.34 12.33 -3.28
CA ALA A 165 -19.85 13.59 -3.84
C ALA A 165 -18.75 14.40 -4.54
N GLY A 166 -17.52 14.38 -4.00
CA GLY A 166 -16.36 15.05 -4.58
C GLY A 166 -15.54 14.24 -5.57
N GLY A 167 -15.92 13.00 -5.89
CA GLY A 167 -15.10 12.14 -6.75
C GLY A 167 -13.73 11.78 -6.14
N MET A 168 -13.64 11.74 -4.81
CA MET A 168 -12.40 11.40 -4.10
C MET A 168 -12.04 9.93 -4.32
N ARG A 169 -10.74 9.63 -4.30
CA ARG A 169 -10.25 8.24 -4.41
C ARG A 169 -10.55 7.43 -3.14
N GLY A 170 -10.71 8.10 -2.01
CA GLY A 170 -11.16 7.50 -0.76
C GLY A 170 -10.93 8.39 0.45
N ILE A 171 -10.54 7.76 1.56
CA ILE A 171 -10.36 8.40 2.86
C ILE A 171 -8.89 8.33 3.26
N ALA A 172 -8.34 9.43 3.76
CA ALA A 172 -7.09 9.42 4.50
C ALA A 172 -7.40 9.38 5.99
N LEU A 173 -6.76 8.45 6.70
CA LEU A 173 -6.89 8.31 8.15
C LEU A 173 -5.66 8.91 8.81
N ASP A 174 -5.89 9.92 9.62
CA ASP A 174 -4.96 10.41 10.61
C ASP A 174 -5.22 9.65 11.92
N PRO A 175 -4.33 8.71 12.30
CA PRO A 175 -4.49 7.95 13.50
C PRO A 175 -3.75 8.60 14.69
N GLU A 176 -3.24 9.82 14.59
CA GLU A 176 -2.47 10.38 15.70
C GLU A 176 -3.32 10.68 16.93
N PRO A 177 -2.92 10.18 18.11
CA PRO A 177 -3.62 10.44 19.35
C PRO A 177 -3.34 11.87 19.84
N TYR A 178 -4.13 12.84 19.38
CA TYR A 178 -4.18 14.17 20.00
C TYR A 178 -5.17 14.17 21.16
N ASP A 179 -4.89 14.93 22.22
CA ASP A 179 -5.70 15.06 23.44
C ASP A 179 -6.15 13.70 24.04
N PHE A 180 -7.29 13.17 23.60
CA PHE A 180 -7.87 11.90 24.02
C PHE A 180 -7.72 10.83 22.91
N SER A 181 -6.74 9.95 23.08
CA SER A 181 -6.47 8.83 22.16
C SER A 181 -7.64 7.84 22.09
N ALA A 182 -8.12 7.47 20.90
CA ALA A 182 -9.00 6.32 20.72
C ALA A 182 -8.30 4.97 20.99
N TRP A 183 -6.97 4.93 20.84
CA TRP A 183 -6.18 3.70 20.85
C TRP A 183 -5.68 3.29 22.23
N TRP A 184 -5.74 4.20 23.21
CA TRP A 184 -5.25 3.90 24.54
C TRP A 184 -6.14 2.83 25.19
N TYR A 185 -5.51 1.75 25.63
CA TYR A 185 -6.16 0.74 26.44
C TYR A 185 -6.26 1.19 27.90
N ASN A 186 -7.50 1.23 28.39
CA ASN A 186 -7.82 1.42 29.79
C ASN A 186 -8.97 0.46 30.14
N ARG A 187 -8.79 -0.36 31.19
CA ARG A 187 -9.76 -1.41 31.53
C ARG A 187 -11.15 -0.84 31.85
N ASP A 188 -11.24 0.31 32.50
CA ASP A 188 -12.51 0.95 32.86
C ASP A 188 -13.25 1.44 31.60
N ARG A 189 -12.51 2.07 30.67
CA ARG A 189 -13.03 2.52 29.37
C ARG A 189 -13.52 1.36 28.50
N TYR A 190 -12.89 0.19 28.63
CA TYR A 190 -13.24 -1.02 27.90
C TYR A 190 -14.13 -1.96 28.72
N LEU A 191 -14.93 -1.43 29.65
CA LEU A 191 -15.98 -2.17 30.38
C LEU A 191 -15.48 -3.46 31.06
N GLY A 192 -14.24 -3.44 31.56
CA GLY A 192 -13.63 -4.58 32.25
C GLY A 192 -12.91 -5.59 31.35
N LEU A 193 -13.00 -5.44 30.02
CA LEU A 193 -12.34 -6.35 29.07
C LEU A 193 -10.83 -6.39 29.31
N GLU A 194 -10.25 -7.60 29.21
CA GLU A 194 -8.81 -7.77 29.18
C GLU A 194 -8.22 -7.26 27.86
N PHE A 195 -6.91 -7.00 27.84
CA PHE A 195 -6.26 -6.33 26.72
C PHE A 195 -6.48 -7.06 25.39
N GLU A 196 -6.34 -8.38 25.37
CA GLU A 196 -6.54 -9.21 24.19
C GLU A 196 -8.01 -9.21 23.72
N GLN A 197 -8.95 -9.10 24.66
CA GLN A 197 -10.38 -8.98 24.35
C GLN A 197 -10.71 -7.60 23.78
N ALA A 198 -10.09 -6.54 24.31
CA ALA A 198 -10.19 -5.19 23.76
C ALA A 198 -9.60 -5.13 22.34
N GLN A 199 -8.45 -5.78 22.09
CA GLN A 199 -7.91 -5.92 20.75
C GLN A 199 -8.86 -6.66 19.80
N ALA A 200 -9.46 -7.76 20.24
CA ALA A 200 -10.45 -8.49 19.45
C ALA A 200 -11.65 -7.61 19.09
N LEU A 201 -12.20 -6.88 20.06
CA LEU A 201 -13.28 -5.93 19.83
C LEU A 201 -12.87 -4.85 18.82
N VAL A 202 -11.73 -4.19 19.01
CA VAL A 202 -11.27 -3.11 18.12
C VAL A 202 -11.00 -3.62 16.71
N ARG A 203 -10.54 -4.86 16.55
CA ARG A 203 -10.42 -5.52 15.25
C ARG A 203 -11.78 -5.69 14.56
N GLU A 204 -12.80 -6.16 15.27
CA GLU A 204 -14.16 -6.24 14.72
C GLU A 204 -14.70 -4.86 14.32
N ARG A 205 -14.41 -3.82 15.12
CA ARG A 205 -14.75 -2.43 14.77
C ARG A 205 -14.01 -1.97 13.52
N GLY A 206 -12.74 -2.36 13.33
CA GLY A 206 -11.98 -2.12 12.09
C GLY A 206 -12.58 -2.81 10.86
N ILE A 207 -13.02 -4.07 10.99
CA ILE A 207 -13.71 -4.80 9.91
C ILE A 207 -14.98 -4.05 9.50
N ARG A 208 -15.77 -3.64 10.50
CA ARG A 208 -17.02 -2.91 10.27
C ARG A 208 -16.76 -1.52 9.67
N PHE A 209 -15.74 -0.81 10.13
CA PHE A 209 -15.33 0.48 9.59
C PHE A 209 -15.04 0.41 8.09
N MET A 210 -14.19 -0.56 7.68
CA MET A 210 -13.87 -0.76 6.27
C MET A 210 -15.11 -1.15 5.46
N SER A 211 -15.96 -2.02 6.03
CA SER A 211 -17.22 -2.42 5.41
C SER A 211 -18.11 -1.21 5.11
N ILE A 212 -18.28 -0.28 6.06
CA ILE A 212 -19.10 0.92 5.88
C ILE A 212 -18.56 1.83 4.78
N ILE A 213 -17.24 2.04 4.72
CA ILE A 213 -16.64 2.83 3.63
C ILE A 213 -16.97 2.20 2.27
N GLN A 214 -16.85 0.87 2.17
CA GLN A 214 -17.10 0.12 0.94
C GLN A 214 -18.57 0.13 0.51
N GLU A 215 -19.52 0.41 1.42
CA GLU A 215 -20.93 0.57 1.06
C GLU A 215 -21.15 1.79 0.15
N SER A 216 -20.30 2.83 0.25
CA SER A 216 -20.33 4.00 -0.64
C SER A 216 -19.23 4.00 -1.70
N ILE A 217 -18.06 3.41 -1.38
CA ILE A 217 -16.86 3.40 -2.24
C ILE A 217 -16.41 1.94 -2.43
N PRO A 218 -16.99 1.17 -3.36
CA PRO A 218 -16.73 -0.27 -3.47
C PRO A 218 -15.24 -0.64 -3.68
N ASP A 219 -14.46 0.21 -4.35
CA ASP A 219 -13.03 0.04 -4.58
C ASP A 219 -12.15 0.95 -3.68
N ALA A 220 -12.63 1.23 -2.47
CA ALA A 220 -12.05 2.18 -1.51
C ALA A 220 -10.51 2.15 -1.45
N ARG A 221 -9.93 3.36 -1.41
CA ARG A 221 -8.54 3.58 -1.03
C ARG A 221 -8.50 4.23 0.35
N VAL A 222 -7.93 3.51 1.32
CA VAL A 222 -7.70 4.04 2.66
C VAL A 222 -6.22 4.36 2.80
N LEU A 223 -5.88 5.64 2.78
CA LEU A 223 -4.51 6.13 3.00
C LEU A 223 -4.26 6.27 4.50
N LEU A 224 -3.36 5.48 5.07
CA LEU A 224 -2.94 5.63 6.46
C LEU A 224 -1.79 6.62 6.51
N LEU A 225 -1.92 7.71 7.26
CA LEU A 225 -0.79 8.63 7.40
C LEU A 225 0.39 7.97 8.16
N PHE A 226 0.07 7.14 9.16
CA PHE A 226 1.00 6.22 9.82
C PHE A 226 0.57 4.75 9.69
N GLY A 227 1.37 3.92 9.04
CA GLY A 227 1.18 2.47 9.04
C GLY A 227 1.65 1.76 10.32
N PRO A 228 1.21 0.51 10.53
CA PRO A 228 1.47 -0.26 11.76
C PRO A 228 2.96 -0.59 11.97
N ALA A 229 3.73 -0.80 10.89
CA ALA A 229 5.16 -1.10 10.99
C ALA A 229 5.94 0.08 11.58
N LYS A 230 5.60 1.29 11.13
CA LYS A 230 6.26 2.51 11.60
C LYS A 230 5.85 2.82 13.03
N VAL A 231 4.57 2.70 13.38
CA VAL A 231 4.12 2.80 14.78
C VAL A 231 4.89 1.83 15.67
N ARG A 232 5.00 0.54 15.28
CA ARG A 232 5.77 -0.45 16.06
C ARG A 232 7.21 -0.02 16.32
N SER A 233 7.91 0.44 15.28
CA SER A 233 9.31 0.88 15.42
C SER A 233 9.48 2.04 16.40
N GLU A 234 8.53 2.97 16.45
CA GLU A 234 8.56 4.10 17.39
C GLU A 234 8.28 3.64 18.84
N LEU A 235 7.38 2.67 19.02
CA LEU A 235 7.11 2.10 20.34
C LEU A 235 8.34 1.38 20.91
N GLU A 236 9.01 0.58 20.07
CA GLU A 236 10.25 -0.10 20.42
C GLU A 236 11.35 0.90 20.78
N ALA A 237 11.54 1.95 19.97
CA ALA A 237 12.56 2.99 20.22
C ALA A 237 12.31 3.78 21.52
N ARG A 238 11.05 3.98 21.90
CA ARG A 238 10.66 4.69 23.14
C ARG A 238 10.62 3.77 24.38
N GLY A 239 10.76 2.46 24.21
CA GLY A 239 10.74 1.48 25.29
C GLY A 239 9.36 1.22 25.90
N PHE A 240 8.27 1.52 25.17
CA PHE A 240 6.92 1.23 25.64
C PHE A 240 6.56 -0.24 25.44
N GLY A 241 5.95 -0.86 26.45
CA GLY A 241 5.17 -2.08 26.23
C GLY A 241 3.91 -1.74 25.42
N LEU A 242 3.52 -2.62 24.49
CA LEU A 242 2.37 -2.35 23.59
C LEU A 242 1.09 -2.00 24.35
N ARG A 243 0.81 -2.69 25.47
CA ARG A 243 -0.38 -2.46 26.30
C ARG A 243 -0.44 -1.05 26.89
N ASP A 244 0.71 -0.49 27.28
CA ASP A 244 0.81 0.79 27.96
C ASP A 244 1.07 1.95 26.98
N SER A 245 1.10 1.65 25.68
CA SER A 245 1.33 2.61 24.62
C SER A 245 0.08 3.46 24.32
N PRO A 246 0.23 4.73 23.92
CA PRO A 246 -0.88 5.52 23.38
C PRO A 246 -1.41 5.00 22.04
N TRP A 247 -0.78 3.96 21.48
CA TRP A 247 -1.13 3.26 20.24
C TRP A 247 -1.58 1.80 20.46
N ALA A 248 -1.85 1.40 21.72
CA ALA A 248 -2.03 0.01 22.13
C ALA A 248 -3.01 -0.79 21.26
N LEU A 249 -4.09 -0.15 20.79
CA LEU A 249 -5.16 -0.80 20.04
C LEU A 249 -5.16 -0.46 18.53
N TYR A 250 -4.30 0.48 18.08
CA TYR A 250 -4.26 0.90 16.68
C TYR A 250 -3.91 -0.26 15.74
N GLY A 251 -2.96 -1.11 16.12
CA GLY A 251 -2.58 -2.28 15.32
C GLY A 251 -3.74 -3.25 15.08
N ALA A 252 -4.58 -3.47 16.10
CA ALA A 252 -5.76 -4.33 15.98
C ALA A 252 -6.83 -3.70 15.07
N PHE A 253 -7.00 -2.38 15.13
CA PHE A 253 -7.90 -1.65 14.24
C PHE A 253 -7.46 -1.78 12.77
N VAL A 254 -6.18 -1.56 12.49
CA VAL A 254 -5.62 -1.71 11.13
C VAL A 254 -5.74 -3.15 10.63
N GLU A 255 -5.48 -4.15 11.48
CA GLU A 255 -5.73 -5.55 11.14
C GLU A 255 -7.20 -5.78 10.75
N GLY A 256 -8.13 -5.18 11.48
CA GLY A 256 -9.55 -5.19 11.14
C GLY A 256 -9.86 -4.57 9.78
N LEU A 257 -9.26 -3.41 9.46
CA LEU A 257 -9.41 -2.79 8.15
C LEU A 257 -8.93 -3.71 7.02
N ILE A 258 -7.80 -4.42 7.23
CA ILE A 258 -7.28 -5.39 6.27
C ILE A 258 -8.26 -6.56 6.08
N LEU A 259 -8.78 -7.12 7.16
CA LEU A 259 -9.72 -8.24 7.12
C LEU A 259 -11.08 -7.87 6.52
N GLY A 260 -11.53 -6.62 6.70
CA GLY A 260 -12.77 -6.10 6.12
C GLY A 260 -12.65 -5.62 4.67
N ALA A 261 -11.44 -5.50 4.14
CA ALA A 261 -11.22 -5.06 2.77
C ALA A 261 -11.61 -6.15 1.75
N ASN A 262 -12.35 -5.75 0.72
CA ASN A 262 -12.63 -6.61 -0.44
C ASN A 262 -11.45 -6.64 -1.42
N ASP A 263 -11.51 -7.54 -2.41
CA ASP A 263 -10.43 -7.76 -3.39
C ASP A 263 -10.07 -6.53 -4.23
N THR A 264 -10.96 -5.54 -4.33
CA THR A 264 -10.75 -4.31 -5.10
C THR A 264 -10.25 -3.15 -4.26
N SER A 265 -10.49 -3.16 -2.95
CA SER A 265 -10.09 -2.10 -2.03
C SER A 265 -8.63 -2.22 -1.62
N ARG A 266 -8.00 -1.11 -1.24
CA ARG A 266 -6.59 -1.10 -0.83
C ARG A 266 -6.40 -0.22 0.39
N LEU A 267 -5.62 -0.73 1.33
CA LEU A 267 -4.98 0.06 2.35
C LEU A 267 -3.61 0.50 1.81
N ILE A 268 -3.31 1.78 1.94
CA ILE A 268 -2.06 2.39 1.48
C ILE A 268 -1.30 2.83 2.73
N ASP A 269 -0.12 2.26 2.93
CA ASP A 269 0.81 2.71 3.97
C ASP A 269 1.48 4.01 3.48
N GLY A 270 1.05 5.14 4.04
CA GLY A 270 1.62 6.44 3.75
C GLY A 270 3.00 6.64 4.40
N ASN A 271 3.65 7.73 4.03
CA ASN A 271 4.91 8.14 4.65
C ASN A 271 4.78 9.57 5.19
N GLU A 272 3.97 9.77 6.23
CA GLU A 272 3.80 11.09 6.85
C GLU A 272 5.12 11.64 7.42
N TRP A 273 6.07 10.78 7.80
CA TRP A 273 7.41 11.20 8.21
C TRP A 273 8.18 12.00 7.16
N SER A 274 7.74 11.92 5.90
CA SER A 274 8.24 12.78 4.83
C SER A 274 8.01 14.27 5.08
N TYR A 275 7.13 14.64 6.04
CA TYR A 275 6.99 16.01 6.54
C TYR A 275 8.32 16.63 6.98
N TYR A 276 9.24 15.83 7.52
CA TYR A 276 10.55 16.31 7.98
C TYR A 276 11.62 16.28 6.90
N TYR A 277 11.30 15.87 5.67
CA TYR A 277 12.26 15.83 4.59
C TYR A 277 12.49 17.24 4.04
N THR A 278 13.75 17.62 3.95
CA THR A 278 14.18 18.95 3.51
C THR A 278 14.83 18.93 2.14
N ASN A 279 15.01 17.74 1.53
CA ASN A 279 15.55 17.61 0.18
C ASN A 279 14.97 16.41 -0.59
N ALA A 280 15.06 16.46 -1.91
CA ALA A 280 14.49 15.46 -2.82
C ALA A 280 15.06 14.04 -2.61
N GLN A 281 16.32 13.90 -2.18
CA GLN A 281 16.94 12.59 -2.00
C GLN A 281 16.26 11.81 -0.87
N GLN A 282 15.84 12.47 0.21
CA GLN A 282 15.09 11.80 1.30
C GLN A 282 13.74 11.22 0.81
N PHE A 283 13.08 11.91 -0.12
CA PHE A 283 11.88 11.40 -0.79
C PHE A 283 12.18 10.26 -1.76
N VAL A 284 13.41 10.12 -2.24
CA VAL A 284 13.86 9.00 -3.09
C VAL A 284 14.28 7.81 -2.24
N ASP A 285 15.01 8.03 -1.15
CA ASP A 285 15.52 6.97 -0.27
C ASP A 285 14.39 6.28 0.49
N SER A 286 13.35 7.02 0.88
CA SER A 286 12.13 6.45 1.45
C SER A 286 11.25 5.70 0.43
N ARG A 287 11.70 5.58 -0.84
CA ARG A 287 11.00 4.79 -1.86
C ARG A 287 11.35 3.32 -1.83
N ALA A 288 12.51 2.95 -1.26
CA ALA A 288 13.00 1.57 -1.13
C ALA A 288 12.28 0.81 -0.02
#